data_AF-A0A662VJH7-F1
#
_entry.id   AF-A0A662VJH7-F1
#
_cell.length_a   1.000
_cell.length_b   1.000
_cell.length_c   1.000
_cell.angle_alpha   90.00
_cell.angle_beta   90.00
_cell.angle_gamma   90.00
#
_symmetry.space_group_name_H-M   'P 1'
#
loop_
_entity.id
_entity.type
_entity.pdbx_description
1 polymer ?
#
loop_
_entity_poly.entity_id
_entity_poly.type
_entity_poly.pdbx_seq_one_letter_code
_entity_poly.pdbx_strand_id
1 'polypeptide(L)'
;MIQASGGGVIKTASVDVKVVEEKRCLIATAAFGSEIAPQVQALREFRDGFVAKTFAGENFMKAFNAFYYSWSPYVAQAEYENPTLRNLVKLSIYPLIYSLEFSRVVAQPFSMAPELAVLISGVVASFLIGLIYISPISVVVTLLWRLKFRRFPSLKSRSIILALLLSLTSFMVAEVISSTTLMMIASALTVISCMAMGAISTPIVLELFLDRREASSR
;
A
#
# COMPACT_ATOMS: atom_id res chain seq x y z
N MET A 1 -19.14 -22.65 26.76
CA MET A 1 -19.35 -23.23 28.11
C MET A 1 -19.14 -24.72 27.99
N ILE A 2 -18.19 -25.28 28.74
CA ILE A 2 -17.90 -26.72 28.72
C ILE A 2 -18.41 -27.29 30.05
N GLN A 3 -19.21 -28.35 29.99
CA GLN A 3 -19.80 -28.98 31.17
C GLN A 3 -19.29 -30.41 31.29
N ALA A 4 -18.76 -30.76 32.45
CA ALA A 4 -18.33 -32.12 32.76
C ALA A 4 -19.13 -32.63 33.97
N SER A 5 -19.65 -33.86 33.86
CA SER A 5 -20.42 -34.52 34.91
C SER A 5 -19.74 -35.82 35.31
N GLY A 6 -19.47 -35.97 36.61
CA GLY A 6 -18.88 -37.18 37.19
C GLY A 6 -19.22 -37.26 38.68
N GLY A 7 -19.70 -38.42 39.14
CA GLY A 7 -20.04 -38.64 40.55
C GLY A 7 -21.21 -37.80 41.08
N GLY A 8 -22.17 -37.42 40.24
CA GLY A 8 -23.32 -36.59 40.65
C GLY A 8 -23.01 -35.10 40.79
N VAL A 9 -21.77 -34.67 40.48
CA VAL A 9 -21.36 -33.26 40.52
C VAL A 9 -21.18 -32.76 39.09
N ILE A 10 -21.86 -31.68 38.76
CA ILE A 10 -21.74 -30.98 37.47
C ILE A 10 -20.80 -29.80 37.67
N LYS A 11 -19.66 -29.79 36.96
CA LYS A 11 -18.75 -28.64 36.93
C LYS A 11 -18.85 -27.94 35.59
N THR A 12 -18.99 -26.62 35.66
CA THR A 12 -19.13 -25.75 34.49
C THR A 12 -17.88 -24.88 34.38
N ALA A 13 -17.23 -24.89 33.21
CA ALA A 13 -16.13 -24.00 32.87
C ALA A 13 -16.57 -23.01 31.78
N SER A 14 -16.44 -21.72 32.06
CA SER A 14 -16.56 -20.64 31.07
C SER A 14 -15.20 -20.43 30.40
N VAL A 15 -15.14 -20.70 29.10
CA VAL A 15 -13.98 -20.36 28.26
C VAL A 15 -14.34 -19.09 27.51
N ASP A 16 -13.72 -17.97 27.91
CA ASP A 16 -13.77 -16.72 27.15
C ASP A 16 -12.82 -16.83 25.96
N VAL A 17 -13.37 -17.19 24.81
CA VAL A 17 -12.63 -17.15 23.55
C VAL A 17 -12.63 -15.70 23.07
N LYS A 18 -11.55 -14.96 23.34
CA LYS A 18 -11.26 -13.74 22.58
C LYS A 18 -10.98 -14.15 21.14
N VAL A 19 -12.01 -14.08 20.29
CA VAL A 19 -11.82 -14.11 18.84
C VAL A 19 -11.14 -12.81 18.47
N VAL A 20 -9.81 -12.81 18.45
CA VAL A 20 -9.06 -11.73 17.79
C VAL A 20 -9.39 -11.90 16.32
N GLU A 21 -10.21 -11.00 15.76
CA GLU A 21 -10.40 -10.97 14.31
C GLU A 21 -9.06 -10.63 13.69
N GLU A 22 -8.37 -11.66 13.19
CA GLU A 22 -7.20 -11.44 12.34
C GLU A 22 -7.64 -10.61 11.15
N LYS A 23 -6.96 -9.48 10.95
CA LYS A 23 -7.24 -8.59 9.83
C LYS A 23 -7.00 -9.36 8.53
N ARG A 24 -8.05 -9.63 7.75
CA ARG A 24 -7.98 -10.42 6.52
C ARG A 24 -7.67 -9.57 5.29
N CYS A 25 -6.90 -10.09 4.35
CA CYS A 25 -6.73 -9.48 3.02
C CYS A 25 -7.95 -9.80 2.12
N LEU A 26 -9.13 -9.27 2.46
CA LEU A 26 -10.43 -9.64 1.85
C LEU A 26 -10.43 -9.70 0.32
N ILE A 27 -9.92 -8.67 -0.35
CA ILE A 27 -9.85 -8.59 -1.83
C ILE A 27 -8.96 -9.69 -2.38
N ALA A 28 -7.76 -9.88 -1.81
CA ALA A 28 -6.87 -10.94 -2.25
C ALA A 28 -7.46 -12.33 -1.98
N THR A 29 -8.10 -12.53 -0.83
CA THR A 29 -8.79 -13.79 -0.51
C THR A 29 -9.90 -14.09 -1.53
N ALA A 30 -10.71 -13.11 -1.92
CA ALA A 30 -11.75 -13.29 -2.93
C ALA A 30 -11.15 -13.60 -4.31
N ALA A 31 -10.12 -12.85 -4.72
CA ALA A 31 -9.40 -13.06 -5.97
C ALA A 31 -8.82 -14.49 -6.08
N PHE A 32 -8.11 -14.96 -5.06
CA PHE A 32 -7.43 -16.25 -5.07
C PHE A 32 -8.28 -17.41 -4.53
N GLY A 33 -9.43 -17.12 -3.92
CA GLY A 33 -10.40 -18.10 -3.41
C GLY A 33 -10.02 -18.79 -2.10
N SER A 34 -8.90 -18.41 -1.47
CA SER A 34 -8.46 -19.01 -0.22
C SER A 34 -7.57 -18.05 0.56
N GLU A 35 -7.75 -18.01 1.88
CA GLU A 35 -6.89 -17.24 2.80
C GLU A 35 -5.48 -17.79 2.90
N ILE A 36 -5.29 -19.08 2.64
CA ILE A 36 -3.99 -19.77 2.65
C ILE A 36 -3.35 -19.86 1.26
N ALA A 37 -3.91 -19.18 0.26
CA ALA A 37 -3.28 -19.09 -1.05
C ALA A 37 -1.89 -18.42 -0.93
N PRO A 38 -0.86 -18.91 -1.63
CA PRO A 38 0.51 -18.38 -1.50
C PRO A 38 0.61 -16.86 -1.71
N GLN A 39 -0.17 -16.33 -2.65
CA GLN A 39 -0.20 -14.89 -2.95
C GLN A 39 -0.79 -14.07 -1.81
N VAL A 40 -1.81 -14.61 -1.13
CA VAL A 40 -2.42 -13.96 0.05
C VAL A 40 -1.45 -14.04 1.23
N GLN A 41 -0.73 -15.15 1.38
CA GLN A 41 0.28 -15.32 2.42
C GLN A 41 1.47 -14.38 2.22
N ALA A 42 1.95 -14.18 0.99
CA ALA A 42 3.00 -13.20 0.70
C ALA A 42 2.62 -11.78 1.18
N LEU A 43 1.37 -11.35 0.93
CA LEU A 43 0.86 -10.07 1.42
C LEU A 43 0.80 -10.02 2.96
N ARG A 44 0.35 -11.10 3.61
CA ARG A 44 0.29 -11.20 5.08
C ARG A 44 1.69 -11.22 5.70
N GLU A 45 2.64 -11.95 5.14
CA GLU A 45 4.01 -12.00 5.62
C GLU A 45 4.73 -10.66 5.49
N PHE A 46 4.46 -9.91 4.42
CA PHE A 46 4.95 -8.54 4.29
C PHE A 46 4.33 -7.64 5.38
N ARG A 47 3.01 -7.72 5.55
CA ARG A 47 2.28 -6.90 6.53
C ARG A 47 2.65 -7.23 7.98
N ASP A 48 2.44 -8.47 8.39
CA ASP A 48 2.55 -8.91 9.79
C ASP A 48 3.97 -9.32 10.15
N GLY A 49 4.69 -9.91 9.20
CA GLY A 49 6.04 -10.42 9.39
C GLY A 49 7.13 -9.35 9.30
N PHE A 50 6.83 -8.18 8.75
CA PHE A 50 7.80 -7.10 8.53
C PHE A 50 7.26 -5.71 8.91
N VAL A 51 6.21 -5.22 8.27
CA VAL A 51 5.73 -3.84 8.50
C VAL A 51 5.22 -3.66 9.94
N ALA A 52 4.28 -4.49 10.39
CA ALA A 52 3.61 -4.35 11.67
C ALA A 52 4.50 -4.65 12.89
N LYS A 53 5.76 -5.07 12.69
CA LYS A 53 6.75 -5.27 13.76
C LYS A 53 7.44 -3.97 14.22
N THR A 54 7.11 -2.86 13.58
CA THR A 54 7.71 -1.55 13.83
C THR A 54 6.66 -0.57 14.30
N PHE A 55 7.05 0.41 15.11
CA PHE A 55 6.19 1.48 15.56
C PHE A 55 5.60 2.26 14.38
N ALA A 56 6.42 2.61 13.39
CA ALA A 56 5.95 3.30 12.20
C ALA A 56 4.97 2.43 11.39
N GLY A 57 5.33 1.19 11.13
CA GLY A 57 4.51 0.28 10.33
C GLY A 57 3.19 -0.12 11.02
N GLU A 58 3.19 -0.36 12.33
CA GLU A 58 1.96 -0.66 13.07
C GLU A 58 0.97 0.53 13.02
N ASN A 59 1.46 1.75 13.19
CA ASN A 59 0.63 2.95 13.12
C ASN A 59 0.16 3.24 11.69
N PHE A 60 1.03 3.10 10.69
CA PHE A 60 0.59 3.12 9.28
C PHE A 60 -0.54 2.11 9.05
N MET A 61 -0.39 0.88 9.56
CA MET A 61 -1.42 -0.15 9.41
C MET A 61 -2.73 0.23 10.10
N LYS A 62 -2.75 1.01 11.19
CA LYS A 62 -4.00 1.53 11.76
C LYS A 62 -4.75 2.42 10.76
N ALA A 63 -4.05 3.37 10.15
CA ALA A 63 -4.62 4.27 9.14
C ALA A 63 -5.04 3.50 7.88
N PHE A 64 -4.16 2.64 7.36
CA PHE A 64 -4.42 1.81 6.18
C PHE A 64 -5.63 0.90 6.39
N ASN A 65 -5.74 0.22 7.54
CA ASN A 65 -6.85 -0.70 7.81
C ASN A 65 -8.19 0.04 7.91
N ALA A 66 -8.23 1.22 8.55
CA ALA A 66 -9.43 2.03 8.60
C ALA A 66 -9.90 2.42 7.19
N PHE A 67 -8.97 2.80 6.31
CA PHE A 67 -9.28 3.06 4.90
C PHE A 67 -9.72 1.78 4.16
N TYR A 68 -8.92 0.73 4.20
CA TYR A 68 -9.10 -0.51 3.45
C TYR A 68 -10.40 -1.25 3.81
N TYR A 69 -10.72 -1.41 5.09
CA TYR A 69 -11.92 -2.12 5.52
C TYR A 69 -13.21 -1.31 5.37
N SER A 70 -13.13 -0.01 5.07
CA SER A 70 -14.34 0.79 4.81
C SER A 70 -15.01 0.46 3.49
N TRP A 71 -14.29 -0.15 2.54
CA TRP A 71 -14.83 -0.47 1.19
C TRP A 71 -14.48 -1.88 0.68
N SER A 72 -13.42 -2.51 1.19
CA SER A 72 -12.99 -3.83 0.70
C SER A 72 -14.02 -4.96 0.81
N PRO A 73 -14.95 -5.01 1.79
CA PRO A 73 -15.97 -6.06 1.83
C PRO A 73 -16.88 -6.04 0.59
N TYR A 74 -17.25 -4.85 0.12
CA TYR A 74 -18.11 -4.71 -1.06
C TYR A 74 -17.40 -5.16 -2.34
N VAL A 75 -16.09 -4.87 -2.46
CA VAL A 75 -15.30 -5.32 -3.60
C VAL A 75 -15.12 -6.83 -3.57
N ALA A 76 -14.80 -7.41 -2.40
CA ALA A 76 -14.67 -8.85 -2.24
C ALA A 76 -15.99 -9.57 -2.58
N GLN A 77 -17.14 -9.02 -2.19
CA GLN A 77 -18.45 -9.54 -2.58
C GLN A 77 -18.65 -9.49 -4.10
N ALA A 78 -18.35 -8.36 -4.74
CA ALA A 78 -18.48 -8.19 -6.19
C ALA A 78 -17.58 -9.16 -6.98
N GLU A 79 -16.41 -9.53 -6.45
CA GLU A 79 -15.53 -10.54 -7.06
C GLU A 79 -16.14 -11.95 -7.06
N TYR A 80 -16.90 -12.31 -6.01
CA TYR A 80 -17.59 -13.61 -5.98
C TYR A 80 -18.72 -13.68 -7.00
N GLU A 81 -19.37 -12.55 -7.29
CA GLU A 81 -20.46 -12.45 -8.24
C GLU A 81 -19.97 -12.31 -9.70
N ASN A 82 -18.76 -11.80 -9.91
CA ASN A 82 -18.22 -11.49 -11.24
C ASN A 82 -16.83 -12.11 -11.48
N PRO A 83 -16.75 -13.23 -12.22
CA PRO A 83 -15.47 -13.89 -12.55
C PRO A 83 -14.49 -13.01 -13.34
N THR A 84 -14.99 -12.11 -14.18
CA THR A 84 -14.15 -11.18 -14.96
C THR A 84 -13.48 -10.17 -14.02
N LEU A 85 -14.24 -9.58 -13.10
CA LEU A 85 -13.70 -8.67 -12.09
C LEU A 85 -12.65 -9.39 -11.23
N ARG A 86 -12.98 -10.59 -10.74
CA ARG A 86 -12.05 -11.42 -9.96
C ARG A 86 -10.73 -11.66 -10.68
N ASN A 87 -10.76 -11.99 -11.97
CA ASN A 87 -9.55 -12.20 -12.77
C ASN A 87 -8.74 -10.91 -12.97
N LEU A 88 -9.41 -9.77 -13.14
CA LEU A 88 -8.73 -8.47 -13.22
C LEU A 88 -8.05 -8.11 -11.91
N VAL A 89 -8.70 -8.32 -10.77
CA VAL A 89 -8.12 -8.12 -9.43
C VAL A 89 -6.94 -9.09 -9.22
N LYS A 90 -7.11 -10.36 -9.58
CA LYS A 90 -6.03 -11.35 -9.50
C LYS A 90 -4.79 -10.93 -10.30
N LEU A 91 -4.99 -10.45 -11.52
CA LEU A 91 -3.90 -9.94 -12.36
C LEU A 91 -3.27 -8.68 -11.75
N SER A 92 -4.08 -7.79 -11.19
CA SER A 92 -3.60 -6.56 -10.56
C SER A 92 -2.84 -6.81 -9.26
N ILE A 93 -3.01 -7.94 -8.58
CA ILE A 93 -2.26 -8.26 -7.34
C ILE A 93 -0.81 -8.70 -7.63
N TYR A 94 -0.50 -9.29 -8.79
CA TYR A 94 0.87 -9.75 -9.06
C TYR A 94 1.92 -8.63 -9.06
N PRO A 95 1.73 -7.49 -9.77
CA PRO A 95 2.70 -6.39 -9.72
C PRO A 95 2.77 -5.75 -8.32
N LEU A 96 1.70 -5.83 -7.53
CA LEU A 96 1.67 -5.35 -6.15
C LEU A 96 2.60 -6.21 -5.29
N ILE A 97 2.47 -7.53 -5.33
CA ILE A 97 3.35 -8.46 -4.61
C ILE A 97 4.81 -8.21 -5.01
N TYR A 98 5.09 -8.12 -6.32
CA TYR A 98 6.44 -7.82 -6.80
C TYR A 98 6.99 -6.50 -6.22
N SER A 99 6.18 -5.44 -6.20
CA SER A 99 6.59 -4.14 -5.67
C SER A 99 6.94 -4.21 -4.18
N LEU A 100 6.18 -4.98 -3.39
CA LEU A 100 6.39 -5.16 -1.95
C LEU A 100 7.61 -6.05 -1.65
N GLU A 101 7.78 -7.15 -2.38
CA GLU A 101 8.95 -8.02 -2.23
C GLU A 101 10.23 -7.29 -2.64
N PHE A 102 10.21 -6.59 -3.76
CA PHE A 102 11.33 -5.77 -4.22
C PHE A 102 11.68 -4.69 -3.20
N SER A 103 10.69 -3.97 -2.67
CA SER A 103 10.95 -2.93 -1.66
C SER A 103 11.55 -3.51 -0.38
N ARG A 104 11.14 -4.71 0.02
CA ARG A 104 11.71 -5.43 1.17
C ARG A 104 13.16 -5.82 0.92
N VAL A 105 13.50 -6.31 -0.28
CA VAL A 105 14.88 -6.64 -0.66
C VAL A 105 15.76 -5.39 -0.62
N VAL A 106 15.28 -4.26 -1.15
CA VAL A 106 15.99 -2.97 -1.08
C VAL A 106 16.22 -2.53 0.37
N ALA A 107 15.28 -2.82 1.28
CA ALA A 107 15.39 -2.49 2.69
C ALA A 107 16.26 -3.47 3.52
N GLN A 108 16.60 -4.65 2.98
CA GLN A 108 17.34 -5.70 3.69
C GLN A 108 18.67 -5.23 4.32
N PRO A 109 19.49 -4.39 3.66
CA PRO A 109 20.74 -3.89 4.26
C PRO A 109 20.54 -3.12 5.57
N PHE A 110 19.33 -2.62 5.81
CA PHE A 110 18.97 -1.82 6.98
C PHE A 110 18.25 -2.63 8.06
N SER A 111 18.30 -3.98 8.02
CA SER A 111 17.57 -4.83 8.97
C SER A 111 17.94 -4.62 10.45
N MET A 112 19.10 -4.04 10.73
CA MET A 112 19.53 -3.67 12.09
C MET A 112 18.81 -2.44 12.64
N ALA A 113 18.20 -1.63 11.76
CA ALA A 113 17.40 -0.46 12.09
C ALA A 113 15.98 -0.67 11.52
N PRO A 114 15.11 -1.42 12.21
CA PRO A 114 13.85 -1.91 11.64
C PRO A 114 12.89 -0.78 11.23
N GLU A 115 12.83 0.33 11.97
CA GLU A 115 12.03 1.51 11.61
C GLU A 115 12.49 2.11 10.27
N LEU A 116 13.81 2.27 10.09
CA LEU A 116 14.40 2.76 8.85
C LEU A 116 14.15 1.79 7.69
N ALA A 117 14.27 0.48 7.92
CA ALA A 117 13.97 -0.52 6.90
C ALA A 117 12.51 -0.46 6.43
N VAL A 118 11.56 -0.30 7.34
CA VAL A 118 10.13 -0.16 7.00
C VAL A 118 9.86 1.16 6.28
N LEU A 119 10.50 2.27 6.68
CA LEU A 119 10.39 3.55 5.97
C LEU A 119 10.90 3.44 4.53
N ILE A 120 12.11 2.89 4.32
CA ILE A 120 12.71 2.70 2.99
C ILE A 120 11.81 1.81 2.13
N SER A 121 11.36 0.67 2.69
CA SER A 121 10.45 -0.22 1.98
C SER A 121 9.15 0.49 1.62
N GLY A 122 8.56 1.26 2.55
CA GLY A 122 7.34 2.04 2.31
C GLY A 122 7.50 3.05 1.19
N VAL A 123 8.60 3.80 1.17
CA VAL A 123 8.93 4.77 0.11
C VAL A 123 9.07 4.09 -1.25
N VAL A 124 9.86 3.01 -1.32
CA VAL A 124 10.11 2.27 -2.57
C VAL A 124 8.83 1.61 -3.09
N ALA A 125 8.09 0.90 -2.24
CA ALA A 125 6.83 0.26 -2.60
C ALA A 125 5.82 1.29 -3.10
N SER A 126 5.64 2.41 -2.38
CA SER A 126 4.68 3.46 -2.75
C SER A 126 5.02 4.11 -4.07
N PHE A 127 6.31 4.37 -4.32
CA PHE A 127 6.77 4.90 -5.61
C PHE A 127 6.49 3.92 -6.76
N LEU A 128 6.81 2.63 -6.58
CA LEU A 128 6.55 1.59 -7.57
C LEU A 128 5.05 1.39 -7.84
N ILE A 129 4.21 1.43 -6.80
CA ILE A 129 2.75 1.38 -6.95
C ILE A 129 2.25 2.59 -7.76
N GLY A 130 2.73 3.80 -7.44
CA GLY A 130 2.41 4.99 -8.22
C GLY A 130 2.84 4.87 -9.69
N LEU A 131 4.02 4.32 -9.93
CA LEU A 131 4.58 4.09 -11.26
C LEU A 131 3.78 3.05 -12.07
N ILE A 132 3.45 1.91 -11.46
CA ILE A 132 2.84 0.77 -12.17
C ILE A 132 1.34 1.00 -12.40
N TYR A 133 0.61 1.52 -11.40
CA TYR A 133 -0.85 1.60 -11.47
C TYR A 133 -1.36 2.97 -11.92
N ILE A 134 -0.73 4.06 -11.48
CA ILE A 134 -1.26 5.41 -11.68
C ILE A 134 -0.62 6.07 -12.92
N SER A 135 0.67 5.82 -13.16
CA SER A 135 1.41 6.47 -14.25
C SER A 135 0.88 6.14 -15.67
N PRO A 136 0.44 4.92 -16.02
CA PRO A 136 -0.15 4.67 -17.33
C PRO A 136 -1.40 5.54 -17.58
N ILE A 137 -2.23 5.71 -16.54
CA ILE A 137 -3.43 6.56 -16.59
C ILE A 137 -3.01 8.03 -16.72
N SER A 138 -2.03 8.48 -15.93
CA SER A 138 -1.56 9.88 -15.97
C SER A 138 -0.94 10.24 -17.32
N VAL A 139 -0.24 9.31 -17.99
CA VAL A 139 0.30 9.48 -19.34
C VAL A 139 -0.82 9.64 -20.36
N VAL A 140 -1.83 8.77 -20.33
CA VAL A 140 -2.99 8.87 -21.25
C VAL A 140 -3.70 10.22 -21.07
N VAL A 141 -3.97 10.64 -19.83
CA VAL A 141 -4.58 11.94 -19.55
C VAL A 141 -3.73 13.09 -20.08
N THR A 142 -2.43 13.05 -19.85
CA THR A 142 -1.48 14.07 -20.31
C THR A 142 -1.41 14.13 -21.84
N LEU A 143 -1.41 12.99 -22.53
CA LEU A 143 -1.42 12.91 -23.98
C LEU A 143 -2.73 13.45 -24.56
N LEU A 144 -3.89 13.08 -24.02
CA LEU A 144 -5.18 13.63 -24.44
C LEU A 144 -5.24 15.15 -24.23
N TRP A 145 -4.67 15.64 -23.13
CA TRP A 145 -4.56 17.08 -22.87
C TRP A 145 -3.68 17.78 -23.91
N ARG A 146 -2.53 17.18 -24.24
CA ARG A 146 -1.63 17.67 -25.29
C ARG A 146 -2.32 17.71 -26.65
N LEU A 147 -3.08 16.67 -27.01
CA LEU A 147 -3.83 16.64 -28.27
C LEU A 147 -4.89 17.75 -28.33
N LYS A 148 -5.58 18.01 -27.22
CA LYS A 148 -6.65 19.02 -27.14
C LYS A 148 -6.12 20.46 -27.10
N PHE A 149 -5.09 20.72 -26.30
CA PHE A 149 -4.60 22.07 -26.02
C PHE A 149 -3.24 22.40 -26.63
N ARG A 150 -2.63 21.47 -27.38
CA ARG A 150 -1.29 21.58 -27.99
C ARG A 150 -0.17 21.95 -27.02
N ARG A 151 -0.38 21.75 -25.72
CA ARG A 151 0.59 21.99 -24.65
C ARG A 151 0.45 20.92 -23.58
N PHE A 152 1.56 20.60 -22.91
CA PHE A 152 1.52 19.75 -21.72
C PHE A 152 0.87 20.49 -20.54
N PRO A 153 0.14 19.79 -19.66
CA PRO A 153 -0.29 20.33 -18.38
C PRO A 153 0.94 20.66 -17.52
N SER A 154 0.91 21.77 -16.79
CA SER A 154 2.04 22.19 -15.95
C SER A 154 2.13 21.34 -14.68
N LEU A 155 2.69 20.13 -14.80
CA LEU A 155 2.94 19.21 -13.70
C LEU A 155 4.11 19.72 -12.84
N LYS A 156 3.83 20.62 -11.90
CA LYS A 156 4.85 21.19 -11.00
C LYS A 156 5.27 20.16 -9.94
N SER A 157 6.28 19.36 -10.24
CA SER A 157 6.89 18.39 -9.30
C SER A 157 7.34 19.02 -7.98
N ARG A 158 7.68 20.32 -7.98
CA ARG A 158 8.11 21.09 -6.80
C ARG A 158 7.17 20.94 -5.60
N SER A 159 5.85 21.04 -5.79
CA SER A 159 4.90 20.96 -4.68
C SER A 159 4.87 19.55 -4.06
N ILE A 160 4.97 18.51 -4.89
CA ILE A 160 4.98 17.12 -4.43
C ILE A 160 6.29 16.83 -3.69
N ILE A 161 7.42 17.32 -4.20
CA ILE A 161 8.72 17.19 -3.52
C ILE A 161 8.68 17.89 -2.15
N LEU A 162 8.13 19.11 -2.07
CA LEU A 162 7.97 19.81 -0.80
C LEU A 162 7.06 19.06 0.18
N ALA A 163 5.95 18.50 -0.30
CA ALA A 163 5.05 17.67 0.51
C ALA A 163 5.72 16.39 1.01
N LEU A 164 6.55 15.75 0.18
CA LEU A 164 7.33 14.59 0.59
C LEU A 164 8.36 14.96 1.67
N LEU A 165 9.14 16.03 1.45
CA LEU A 165 10.14 16.46 2.42
C LEU A 165 9.48 16.80 3.76
N LEU A 166 8.35 17.49 3.75
CA LEU A 166 7.59 17.83 4.94
C LEU A 166 7.01 16.59 5.66
N SER A 167 6.51 15.61 4.91
CA SER A 167 5.98 14.38 5.51
C SER A 167 7.10 13.51 6.09
N LEU A 168 8.26 13.43 5.43
CA LEU A 168 9.45 12.75 5.96
C LEU A 168 9.98 13.42 7.23
N THR A 169 10.04 14.76 7.27
CA THR A 169 10.47 15.45 8.50
C THR A 169 9.47 15.22 9.63
N SER A 170 8.16 15.28 9.34
CA SER A 170 7.12 14.93 10.31
C SER A 170 7.18 13.48 10.78
N PHE A 171 7.57 12.54 9.92
CA PHE A 171 7.75 11.13 10.25
C PHE A 171 8.90 10.96 11.25
N MET A 172 10.05 11.58 10.98
CA MET A 172 11.20 11.55 11.88
C MET A 172 10.85 12.15 13.24
N VAL A 173 10.13 13.28 13.26
CA VAL A 173 9.66 13.89 14.52
C VAL A 173 8.71 12.95 15.26
N ALA A 174 7.77 12.31 14.56
CA ALA A 174 6.82 11.38 15.16
C ALA A 174 7.49 10.16 15.79
N GLU A 175 8.57 9.68 15.18
CA GLU A 175 9.39 8.58 15.71
C GLU A 175 10.13 9.00 16.98
N VAL A 176 10.78 10.17 16.99
CA VAL A 176 11.53 10.68 18.15
C VAL A 176 10.63 10.92 19.37
N ILE A 177 9.41 11.42 19.15
CA ILE A 177 8.45 11.69 20.24
C ILE A 177 7.52 10.50 20.53
N SER A 178 7.65 9.39 19.80
CA SER A 178 6.78 8.20 19.91
C SER A 178 5.28 8.51 19.83
N SER A 179 4.88 9.49 19.00
CA SER A 179 3.48 9.92 18.87
C SER A 179 2.73 9.08 17.84
N THR A 180 1.78 8.30 18.31
CA THR A 180 0.91 7.42 17.49
C THR A 180 0.14 8.20 16.43
N THR A 181 -0.57 9.27 16.81
CA THR A 181 -1.41 10.04 15.89
C THR A 181 -0.56 10.73 14.81
N LEU A 182 0.57 11.32 15.20
CA LEU A 182 1.44 11.99 14.25
C LEU A 182 2.06 10.98 13.28
N MET A 183 2.47 9.81 13.78
CA MET A 183 3.03 8.75 12.95
C MET A 183 2.00 8.20 11.94
N MET A 184 0.74 8.01 12.34
CA MET A 184 -0.34 7.60 11.43
C MET A 184 -0.50 8.57 10.26
N ILE A 185 -0.54 9.87 10.54
CA ILE A 185 -0.72 10.91 9.52
C ILE A 185 0.54 11.04 8.66
N ALA A 186 1.72 11.12 9.27
CA ALA A 186 2.98 11.32 8.57
C ALA A 186 3.32 10.15 7.63
N SER A 187 3.13 8.91 8.09
CA SER A 187 3.35 7.71 7.26
C SER A 187 2.38 7.65 6.07
N ALA A 188 1.08 7.94 6.28
CA ALA A 188 0.10 7.99 5.20
C ALA A 188 0.42 9.08 4.16
N LEU A 189 0.80 10.29 4.61
CA LEU A 189 1.20 11.38 3.73
C LEU A 189 2.48 11.06 2.95
N THR A 190 3.44 10.36 3.58
CA THR A 190 4.66 9.89 2.91
C THR A 190 4.30 8.94 1.77
N VAL A 191 3.45 7.94 2.03
CA VAL A 191 2.97 6.98 1.03
C VAL A 191 2.28 7.70 -0.14
N ILE A 192 1.32 8.59 0.15
CA ILE A 192 0.58 9.34 -0.89
C ILE A 192 1.53 10.22 -1.72
N SER A 193 2.48 10.90 -1.07
CA SER A 193 3.46 11.74 -1.76
C SER A 193 4.37 10.93 -2.68
N CYS A 194 4.84 9.76 -2.22
CA CYS A 194 5.62 8.82 -3.03
C CYS A 194 4.83 8.26 -4.21
N MET A 195 3.58 7.86 -4.00
CA MET A 195 2.69 7.41 -5.08
C MET A 195 2.47 8.52 -6.12
N ALA A 196 2.25 9.76 -5.67
CA ALA A 196 2.10 10.91 -6.55
C ALA A 196 3.36 11.17 -7.37
N MET A 197 4.55 11.09 -6.76
CA MET A 197 5.82 11.21 -7.49
C MET A 197 5.98 10.11 -8.55
N GLY A 198 5.69 8.84 -8.20
CA GLY A 198 5.72 7.74 -9.16
C GLY A 198 4.79 7.99 -10.34
N ALA A 199 3.57 8.47 -10.06
CA ALA A 199 2.55 8.75 -11.07
C ALA A 199 2.96 9.86 -12.07
N ILE A 200 3.67 10.91 -11.63
CA ILE A 200 4.08 12.03 -12.49
C ILE A 200 5.44 11.83 -13.16
N SER A 201 6.22 10.84 -12.73
CA SER A 201 7.57 10.61 -13.26
C SER A 201 7.56 10.33 -14.77
N THR A 202 6.66 9.44 -15.24
CA THR A 202 6.64 9.06 -16.66
C THR A 202 6.09 10.15 -17.60
N PRO A 203 5.01 10.91 -17.27
CA PRO A 203 4.63 12.06 -18.09
C PRO A 203 5.74 13.11 -18.23
N ILE A 204 6.48 13.40 -17.16
CA ILE A 204 7.58 14.38 -17.19
C ILE A 204 8.72 13.90 -18.10
N VAL A 205 9.13 12.64 -17.97
CA VAL A 205 10.18 12.06 -18.84
C VAL A 205 9.72 12.06 -20.30
N LEU A 206 8.44 11.78 -20.56
CA LEU A 206 7.86 11.80 -21.89
C LEU A 206 7.83 13.21 -22.50
N GLU A 207 7.42 14.22 -21.72
CA GLU A 207 7.45 15.63 -22.13
C GLU A 207 8.87 16.05 -22.53
N LEU A 208 9.87 15.80 -21.66
CA LEU A 208 11.27 16.11 -21.93
C LEU A 208 11.81 15.39 -23.19
N PHE A 209 11.41 14.15 -23.40
CA PHE A 209 11.84 13.37 -24.57
C PHE A 209 11.24 13.91 -25.87
N LEU A 210 9.95 14.30 -25.86
CA LEU A 210 9.26 14.84 -27.03
C LEU A 210 9.77 16.25 -27.38
N ASP A 211 9.96 17.11 -26.39
CA ASP A 211 10.53 18.44 -26.58
C ASP A 211 11.95 18.37 -27.16
N ARG A 212 12.78 17.42 -26.67
CA ARG A 212 14.12 17.19 -27.21
C ARG A 212 14.09 16.71 -28.66
N ARG A 213 13.13 15.87 -29.05
CA ARG A 213 12.96 15.44 -30.46
C ARG A 213 12.55 16.61 -31.36
N GLU A 214 11.59 17.42 -30.93
CA GLU A 214 11.14 18.58 -31.71
C GLU A 214 12.25 19.62 -31.90
N ALA A 215 13.09 19.81 -30.89
CA ALA A 215 14.27 20.68 -30.98
C ALA A 215 15.34 20.13 -31.94
N SER A 216 15.52 18.81 -32.02
CA SER A 216 16.48 18.18 -32.93
C SER A 216 16.01 18.13 -34.39
N SER A 217 14.71 18.34 -34.66
CA SER A 217 14.13 18.32 -36.01
C SER A 217 14.01 19.70 -36.67
N ARG A 218 14.40 20.77 -35.98
CA ARG A 218 14.47 22.14 -36.51
C ARG A 218 15.93 22.50 -36.80
#